data_AF-A0A928BW23-F1
#
_entry.id   AF-A0A928BW23-F1
#
_cell.length_a   1.000
_cell.length_b   1.000
_cell.length_c   1.000
_cell.angle_alpha   90.00
_cell.angle_beta   90.00
_cell.angle_gamma   90.00
#
_symmetry.space_group_name_H-M   'P 1'
#
loop_
_entity.id
_entity.type
_entity.pdbx_description
1 polymer ?
#
loop_
_entity_poly.entity_id
_entity_poly.type
_entity_poly.pdbx_seq_one_letter_code
_entity_poly.pdbx_strand_id
1 'polypeptide(L)'
;MKKILLLMMAMMVLGSTNANAQGFLKKLKQKAENAVGKAVIGKSAEEAEKEAQKYQEEAMAQYGIDADEKEKDNTPVVPKTTDLIPKKSQSTLIWDGVVTPSKASSVQALLAELPPLPSAEKIAKSTTEERNAYYSKIQAVTLRVDILQKSQSEGGCSDADIEAERIKWEKKLQNLFGLTAEEMAILQSDNASDAQREAVTEKMLQNKMGLNMNDPEMAKFEKMSEKEQEDYIMKHPEFIQKMQKIATKARTFSNEAQQLTAGVTTMEEKVAKLNKDRLAFEERELNHNYDMVKAKYNDRLQKIYNQIFATNDQAQIDALYEQADALLLEYRIKAATEYRASLQRRINKEKEYVAEWNKIMQEAVADGTIPECTLNRSDLNLVTNVANDLNEAYKDLPELDASPVQKETVFTLPNGYNFGWWESFWYIGDVSKMVGNGGKNVGSVMPLLAFNDKDGTYGKVVNGKFQKISEKELDEINQKNSKAGNKRWAQGAKPPYGTYKSRSGKRTVEYNEGSGDIVISGMTYFFPISFTASADKLQWVEMKDNKLLLCTYKL
;
A
#
# COMPACT_ATOMS: atom_id res chain seq x y z
N MET A 1 11.92 44.20 5.23
CA MET A 1 13.03 43.32 4.77
C MET A 1 12.82 41.94 5.37
N LYS A 2 12.09 41.01 4.73
CA LYS A 2 12.55 40.23 3.56
C LYS A 2 13.93 39.56 3.77
N LYS A 3 14.25 39.08 4.98
CA LYS A 3 15.52 38.36 5.24
C LYS A 3 15.41 37.27 6.32
N ILE A 4 14.28 36.56 6.42
CA ILE A 4 14.18 35.26 7.13
C ILE A 4 14.33 34.12 6.10
N LEU A 5 15.23 34.32 5.12
CA LEU A 5 15.50 33.36 4.04
C LEU A 5 16.77 32.53 4.32
N LEU A 6 17.54 32.87 5.37
CA LEU A 6 18.83 32.25 5.67
C LEU A 6 18.84 31.40 6.96
N LEU A 7 17.91 31.61 7.89
CA LEU A 7 17.94 30.86 9.17
C LEU A 7 17.38 29.43 9.07
N MET A 8 16.68 29.09 7.99
CA MET A 8 15.96 27.80 7.87
C MET A 8 16.67 26.72 7.04
N MET A 9 17.78 27.03 6.37
CA MET A 9 18.64 26.00 5.76
C MET A 9 19.66 25.40 6.75
N ALA A 10 19.89 26.03 7.92
CA ALA A 10 20.81 25.55 8.95
C ALA A 10 20.18 24.57 9.97
N MET A 11 18.84 24.46 10.03
CA MET A 11 18.13 23.55 10.95
C MET A 11 17.91 22.13 10.40
N MET A 12 18.64 21.75 9.35
CA MET A 12 18.53 20.46 8.66
C MET A 12 19.49 19.38 9.15
N VAL A 13 20.33 19.65 10.15
CA VAL A 13 21.22 18.63 10.70
C VAL A 13 20.97 18.52 12.20
N LEU A 14 20.64 17.29 12.60
CA LEU A 14 20.52 16.75 13.95
C LEU A 14 19.11 16.77 14.59
N GLY A 15 18.64 15.54 14.83
CA GLY A 15 17.40 15.18 15.50
C GLY A 15 17.25 13.64 15.53
N SER A 16 18.14 13.01 16.30
CA SER A 16 18.16 11.65 16.87
C SER A 16 17.78 10.42 16.01
N THR A 17 18.69 9.46 16.09
CA THR A 17 18.66 8.02 15.79
C THR A 17 17.30 7.31 15.63
N ASN A 18 17.33 6.33 14.71
CA ASN A 18 16.45 5.17 14.51
C ASN A 18 15.05 5.43 13.90
N ALA A 19 15.00 5.74 12.61
CA ALA A 19 14.08 5.14 11.62
C ALA A 19 14.18 5.88 10.27
N ASN A 20 14.80 5.22 9.29
CA ASN A 20 14.68 5.42 7.84
C ASN A 20 14.96 6.82 7.27
N ALA A 21 15.90 6.92 6.33
CA ALA A 21 16.23 8.14 5.60
C ALA A 21 15.03 8.90 4.95
N GLN A 22 13.85 8.29 4.85
CA GLN A 22 12.57 8.99 4.57
C GLN A 22 12.14 9.97 5.67
N GLY A 23 12.31 9.63 6.94
CA GLY A 23 12.00 10.51 8.07
C GLY A 23 12.91 11.74 8.12
N PHE A 24 14.15 11.59 7.66
CA PHE A 24 15.10 12.68 7.49
C PHE A 24 14.62 13.65 6.39
N LEU A 25 14.32 13.17 5.18
CA LEU A 25 13.87 13.96 4.05
C LEU A 25 12.48 14.61 4.27
N LYS A 26 11.55 13.89 4.90
CA LYS A 26 10.22 14.41 5.26
C LYS A 26 10.29 15.49 6.35
N LYS A 27 11.16 15.34 7.37
CA LYS A 27 11.44 16.39 8.35
C LYS A 27 12.17 17.59 7.72
N LEU A 28 13.05 17.33 6.75
CA LEU A 28 13.72 18.35 5.94
C LEU A 28 12.71 19.23 5.21
N LYS A 29 11.74 18.59 4.54
CA LYS A 29 10.66 19.21 3.77
C LYS A 29 9.62 19.92 4.65
N GLN A 30 9.10 19.28 5.71
CA GLN A 30 8.12 19.91 6.62
C GLN A 30 8.68 21.15 7.34
N LYS A 31 9.99 21.14 7.67
CA LYS A 31 10.66 22.33 8.22
C LYS A 31 10.87 23.41 7.15
N ALA A 32 11.10 23.03 5.90
CA ALA A 32 11.18 23.94 4.76
C ALA A 32 9.81 24.51 4.31
N GLU A 33 8.69 23.80 4.53
CA GLU A 33 7.35 24.23 4.13
C GLU A 33 6.67 25.12 5.20
N ASN A 34 6.81 24.77 6.48
CA ASN A 34 6.38 25.63 7.60
C ASN A 34 7.10 26.99 7.63
N ALA A 35 8.31 27.02 7.08
CA ALA A 35 9.11 28.21 6.86
C ALA A 35 8.51 29.17 5.83
N VAL A 36 7.96 28.61 4.75
CA VAL A 36 7.53 29.31 3.55
C VAL A 36 6.09 29.79 3.68
N GLY A 37 5.21 28.95 4.24
CA GLY A 37 3.77 29.24 4.25
C GLY A 37 3.30 30.30 5.26
N LYS A 38 4.09 30.64 6.30
CA LYS A 38 3.73 31.73 7.22
C LYS A 38 4.11 33.13 6.73
N ALA A 39 4.94 33.25 5.70
CA ALA A 39 5.54 34.54 5.32
C ALA A 39 5.27 34.99 3.87
N VAL A 40 4.75 34.12 3.00
CA VAL A 40 4.70 34.42 1.55
C VAL A 40 3.30 34.49 0.95
N ILE A 41 2.29 33.85 1.54
CA ILE A 41 0.95 33.82 0.95
C ILE A 41 -0.04 34.15 2.04
N GLY A 42 -0.99 35.05 1.79
CA GLY A 42 -2.10 35.37 2.70
C GLY A 42 -3.10 34.22 2.88
N LYS A 43 -2.62 32.98 2.93
CA LYS A 43 -3.28 31.77 3.40
C LYS A 43 -2.22 30.99 4.16
N SER A 44 -2.49 30.74 5.43
CA SER A 44 -1.57 30.04 6.33
C SER A 44 -1.13 28.70 5.72
N ALA A 45 0.11 28.26 5.98
CA ALA A 45 0.57 26.90 5.68
C ALA A 45 -0.41 25.84 6.23
N GLU A 46 -1.12 26.16 7.30
CA GLU A 46 -2.17 25.35 7.91
C GLU A 46 -3.45 25.28 7.06
N GLU A 47 -3.79 26.31 6.28
CA GLU A 47 -4.89 26.31 5.30
C GLU A 47 -4.47 25.64 3.99
N ALA A 48 -3.22 25.77 3.55
CA ALA A 48 -2.69 25.07 2.38
C ALA A 48 -2.40 23.58 2.67
N GLU A 49 -1.96 23.23 3.88
CA GLU A 49 -1.95 21.84 4.39
C GLU A 49 -3.37 21.36 4.65
N LYS A 50 -4.32 22.15 5.16
CA LYS A 50 -5.74 21.72 5.24
C LYS A 50 -6.39 21.62 3.87
N GLU A 51 -5.94 22.35 2.85
CA GLU A 51 -6.45 22.30 1.47
C GLU A 51 -5.76 21.19 0.65
N ALA A 52 -4.49 20.87 0.92
CA ALA A 52 -3.74 19.73 0.36
C ALA A 52 -4.01 18.41 1.10
N GLN A 53 -4.15 18.42 2.42
CA GLN A 53 -4.72 17.34 3.23
C GLN A 53 -6.20 17.20 2.92
N LYS A 54 -7.00 18.25 2.68
CA LYS A 54 -8.33 18.07 2.08
C LYS A 54 -8.23 17.43 0.71
N TYR A 55 -7.35 17.88 -0.18
CA TYR A 55 -7.23 17.26 -1.51
C TYR A 55 -6.78 15.80 -1.42
N GLN A 56 -5.97 15.46 -0.42
CA GLN A 56 -5.41 14.14 -0.17
C GLN A 56 -6.37 13.24 0.63
N GLU A 57 -7.14 13.77 1.58
CA GLU A 57 -8.23 13.12 2.32
C GLU A 57 -9.49 12.99 1.45
N GLU A 58 -9.81 13.97 0.59
CA GLU A 58 -10.89 13.88 -0.41
C GLU A 58 -10.49 12.89 -1.52
N ALA A 59 -9.22 12.85 -1.94
CA ALA A 59 -8.71 11.78 -2.80
C ALA A 59 -8.70 10.41 -2.10
N MET A 60 -8.22 10.30 -0.86
CA MET A 60 -8.15 9.03 -0.12
C MET A 60 -9.54 8.54 0.37
N ALA A 61 -10.48 9.45 0.66
CA ALA A 61 -11.88 9.14 0.99
C ALA A 61 -12.68 8.72 -0.26
N GLN A 62 -12.27 9.15 -1.46
CA GLN A 62 -12.79 8.60 -2.72
C GLN A 62 -12.36 7.14 -2.93
N TYR A 63 -11.27 6.69 -2.29
CA TYR A 63 -10.75 5.32 -2.32
C TYR A 63 -10.93 4.53 -0.99
N GLY A 64 -11.59 5.09 0.02
CA GLY A 64 -11.94 4.41 1.28
C GLY A 64 -10.77 4.08 2.23
N ILE A 65 -9.66 4.84 2.21
CA ILE A 65 -8.48 4.56 3.04
C ILE A 65 -8.32 5.64 4.12
N ASP A 66 -8.55 5.26 5.39
CA ASP A 66 -8.40 6.18 6.54
C ASP A 66 -6.93 6.51 6.85
N ALA A 67 -6.69 7.77 7.22
CA ALA A 67 -5.37 8.34 7.45
C ALA A 67 -4.70 7.93 8.78
N ASP A 68 -5.41 7.22 9.66
CA ASP A 68 -5.02 6.96 11.06
C ASP A 68 -4.78 5.48 11.41
N GLU A 69 -4.44 4.62 10.44
CA GLU A 69 -3.92 3.29 10.78
C GLU A 69 -2.46 3.37 11.23
N LYS A 70 -2.29 3.53 12.55
CA LYS A 70 -1.08 3.10 13.27
C LYS A 70 -0.64 1.73 12.75
N GLU A 71 0.66 1.63 12.43
CA GLU A 71 1.41 0.39 12.16
C GLU A 71 0.66 -0.88 12.57
N LYS A 72 -0.06 -1.46 11.62
CA LYS A 72 -0.46 -2.86 11.65
C LYS A 72 0.29 -3.56 10.52
N ASP A 73 0.93 -4.64 10.91
CA ASP A 73 2.04 -5.34 10.24
C ASP A 73 1.66 -6.09 8.95
N ASN A 74 0.63 -5.66 8.22
CA ASN A 74 0.11 -6.39 7.04
C ASN A 74 -0.50 -5.52 5.93
N THR A 75 -0.41 -4.19 5.98
CA THR A 75 -0.87 -3.34 4.87
C THR A 75 0.24 -3.27 3.79
N PRO A 76 -0.06 -3.59 2.51
CA PRO A 76 0.91 -3.45 1.42
C PRO A 76 1.49 -2.04 1.41
N VAL A 77 2.82 -1.96 1.41
CA VAL A 77 3.50 -0.68 1.50
C VAL A 77 3.42 0.04 0.16
N VAL A 78 2.41 0.89 -0.01
CA VAL A 78 2.23 1.70 -1.23
C VAL A 78 3.28 2.82 -1.27
N PRO A 79 4.05 2.97 -2.38
CA PRO A 79 4.97 4.08 -2.56
C PRO A 79 4.22 5.41 -2.52
N LYS A 80 4.65 6.34 -1.68
CA LYS A 80 4.14 7.71 -1.67
C LYS A 80 4.90 8.56 -2.67
N THR A 81 4.26 9.60 -3.22
CA THR A 81 4.91 10.55 -4.15
C THR A 81 6.12 11.28 -3.56
N THR A 82 6.29 11.24 -2.23
CA THR A 82 7.42 11.79 -1.48
C THR A 82 8.53 10.77 -1.15
N ASP A 83 8.37 9.51 -1.55
CA ASP A 83 9.33 8.47 -1.22
C ASP A 83 10.55 8.55 -2.14
N LEU A 84 11.68 9.04 -1.60
CA LEU A 84 12.96 9.12 -2.33
C LEU A 84 13.81 7.84 -2.25
N ILE A 85 13.48 6.97 -1.30
CA ILE A 85 14.02 5.62 -1.18
C ILE A 85 12.85 4.66 -1.29
N PRO A 86 12.93 3.64 -2.15
CA PRO A 86 11.83 2.71 -2.31
C PRO A 86 11.69 1.91 -1.02
N LYS A 87 10.49 1.89 -0.45
CA LYS A 87 10.20 1.05 0.70
C LYS A 87 10.26 -0.41 0.27
N LYS A 88 10.62 -1.31 1.20
CA LYS A 88 10.67 -2.74 0.90
C LYS A 88 9.26 -3.24 0.61
N SER A 89 9.08 -3.88 -0.55
CA SER A 89 7.84 -4.55 -0.89
C SER A 89 7.74 -5.86 -0.11
N GLN A 90 6.54 -6.17 0.38
CA GLN A 90 6.19 -7.45 0.96
C GLN A 90 5.32 -8.26 -0.01
N SER A 91 5.44 -9.58 0.07
CA SER A 91 4.59 -10.50 -0.68
C SER A 91 3.15 -10.43 -0.15
N THR A 92 2.19 -10.43 -1.07
CA THR A 92 0.75 -10.54 -0.78
C THR A 92 0.27 -12.00 -0.74
N LEU A 93 1.16 -12.96 -1.01
CA LEU A 93 0.83 -14.37 -0.96
C LEU A 93 0.73 -14.84 0.49
N ILE A 94 -0.49 -15.18 0.91
CA ILE A 94 -0.77 -15.92 2.14
C ILE A 94 -0.76 -17.41 1.80
N TRP A 95 0.15 -18.17 2.40
CA TRP A 95 0.35 -19.60 2.12
C TRP A 95 0.72 -20.36 3.40
N ASP A 96 -0.10 -21.36 3.76
CA ASP A 96 0.07 -22.15 4.99
C ASP A 96 0.83 -23.48 4.78
N GLY A 97 1.19 -23.81 3.54
CA GLY A 97 1.94 -25.03 3.23
C GLY A 97 3.44 -24.90 3.50
N VAL A 98 4.08 -26.00 3.91
CA VAL A 98 5.54 -26.04 4.11
C VAL A 98 6.27 -25.91 2.77
N VAL A 99 7.14 -24.90 2.64
CA VAL A 99 7.94 -24.65 1.44
C VAL A 99 9.40 -24.44 1.82
N THR A 100 10.33 -25.01 1.03
CA THR A 100 11.76 -24.71 1.16
C THR A 100 12.08 -23.44 0.38
N PRO A 101 12.68 -22.41 1.00
CA PRO A 101 13.07 -21.19 0.30
C PRO A 101 14.05 -21.47 -0.85
N SER A 102 14.00 -20.62 -1.87
CA SER A 102 14.99 -20.59 -2.95
C SER A 102 16.42 -20.43 -2.40
N LYS A 103 17.41 -20.95 -3.14
CA LYS A 103 18.84 -20.77 -2.86
C LYS A 103 19.47 -19.63 -3.66
N ALA A 104 18.75 -19.04 -4.61
CA ALA A 104 19.26 -17.95 -5.45
C ALA A 104 19.75 -16.77 -4.60
N SER A 105 20.79 -16.10 -5.09
CA SER A 105 21.40 -14.94 -4.42
C SER A 105 21.38 -13.67 -5.27
N SER A 106 20.95 -13.77 -6.53
CA SER A 106 20.83 -12.62 -7.44
C SER A 106 19.39 -12.42 -7.89
N VAL A 107 19.05 -11.17 -8.21
CA VAL A 107 17.72 -10.78 -8.68
C VAL A 107 17.36 -11.49 -9.98
N GLN A 108 18.32 -11.62 -10.91
CA GLN A 108 18.10 -12.31 -12.18
C GLN A 108 17.81 -13.81 -11.97
N ALA A 109 18.51 -14.46 -11.03
CA ALA A 109 18.24 -15.86 -10.69
C ALA A 109 16.88 -16.02 -10.02
N LEU A 110 16.52 -15.12 -9.09
CA LEU A 110 15.21 -15.13 -8.44
C LEU A 110 14.07 -14.92 -9.45
N LEU A 111 14.21 -13.96 -10.38
CA LEU A 111 13.24 -13.74 -11.46
C LEU A 111 13.10 -14.95 -12.39
N ALA A 112 14.20 -15.68 -12.63
CA ALA A 112 14.18 -16.89 -13.45
C ALA A 112 13.56 -18.10 -12.74
N GLU A 113 13.58 -18.12 -11.39
CA GLU A 113 12.94 -19.17 -10.58
C GLU A 113 11.43 -18.94 -10.37
N LEU A 114 10.95 -17.71 -10.58
CA LEU A 114 9.50 -17.44 -10.58
C LEU A 114 8.80 -18.24 -11.69
N PRO A 115 7.60 -18.80 -11.42
CA PRO A 115 6.87 -19.53 -12.44
C PRO A 115 6.36 -18.56 -13.54
N PRO A 116 6.25 -19.01 -14.80
CA PRO A 116 5.67 -18.18 -15.86
C PRO A 116 4.18 -17.94 -15.61
N LEU A 117 3.62 -16.86 -16.18
CA LEU A 117 2.17 -16.67 -16.20
C LEU A 117 1.48 -17.91 -16.81
N PRO A 118 0.49 -18.52 -16.13
CA PRO A 118 -0.22 -19.67 -16.67
C PRO A 118 -0.93 -19.32 -18.00
N SER A 119 -1.28 -20.35 -18.78
CA SER A 119 -2.07 -20.13 -19.99
C SER A 119 -3.50 -19.68 -19.65
N ALA A 120 -4.20 -19.09 -20.62
CA ALA A 120 -5.59 -18.67 -20.42
C ALA A 120 -6.49 -19.86 -20.05
N GLU A 121 -6.23 -21.04 -20.62
CA GLU A 121 -6.96 -22.28 -20.31
C GLU A 121 -6.73 -22.71 -18.86
N LYS A 122 -5.50 -22.60 -18.36
CA LYS A 122 -5.19 -22.93 -16.96
C LYS A 122 -5.82 -21.93 -16.00
N ILE A 123 -5.74 -20.62 -16.28
CA ILE A 123 -6.41 -19.58 -15.50
C ILE A 123 -7.93 -19.81 -15.49
N ALA A 124 -8.51 -20.14 -16.64
CA ALA A 124 -9.93 -20.42 -16.78
C ALA A 124 -10.36 -21.67 -16.02
N LYS A 125 -9.54 -22.72 -16.00
CA LYS A 125 -9.83 -23.98 -15.30
C LYS A 125 -8.54 -24.67 -14.87
N SER A 126 -8.38 -24.81 -13.55
CA SER A 126 -7.21 -25.47 -12.95
C SER A 126 -7.62 -26.44 -11.86
N THR A 127 -6.78 -27.44 -11.61
CA THR A 127 -6.92 -28.28 -10.41
C THR A 127 -6.29 -27.60 -9.20
N THR A 128 -6.68 -28.06 -8.02
CA THR A 128 -6.09 -27.62 -6.75
C THR A 128 -4.59 -27.87 -6.71
N GLU A 129 -4.12 -29.03 -7.18
CA GLU A 129 -2.71 -29.39 -7.24
C GLU A 129 -1.91 -28.44 -8.13
N GLU A 130 -2.48 -28.05 -9.28
CA GLU A 130 -1.84 -27.10 -10.21
C GLU A 130 -1.66 -25.71 -9.58
N ARG A 131 -2.70 -25.20 -8.90
CA ARG A 131 -2.63 -23.92 -8.18
C ARG A 131 -1.64 -23.99 -7.02
N ASN A 132 -1.67 -25.07 -6.24
CA ASN A 132 -0.78 -25.28 -5.10
C ASN A 132 0.69 -25.38 -5.54
N ALA A 133 0.97 -26.10 -6.62
CA ALA A 133 2.32 -26.20 -7.20
C ALA A 133 2.80 -24.85 -7.75
N TYR A 134 1.89 -24.03 -8.25
CA TYR A 134 2.19 -22.68 -8.74
C TYR A 134 2.52 -21.71 -7.59
N TYR A 135 1.64 -21.61 -6.59
CA TYR A 135 1.83 -20.72 -5.44
C TYR A 135 3.02 -21.12 -4.57
N SER A 136 3.28 -22.42 -4.40
CA SER A 136 4.45 -22.87 -3.63
C SER A 136 5.78 -22.41 -4.26
N LYS A 137 5.87 -22.31 -5.59
CA LYS A 137 7.04 -21.74 -6.27
C LYS A 137 7.19 -20.25 -6.03
N ILE A 138 6.09 -19.49 -6.09
CA ILE A 138 6.08 -18.06 -5.77
C ILE A 138 6.55 -17.87 -4.32
N GLN A 139 5.98 -18.63 -3.38
CA GLN A 139 6.33 -18.56 -1.95
C GLN A 139 7.81 -18.88 -1.69
N ALA A 140 8.37 -19.88 -2.37
CA ALA A 140 9.79 -20.24 -2.22
C ALA A 140 10.71 -19.06 -2.58
N VAL A 141 10.37 -18.32 -3.65
CA VAL A 141 11.13 -17.16 -4.10
C VAL A 141 10.91 -15.97 -3.18
N THR A 142 9.67 -15.64 -2.81
CA THR A 142 9.39 -14.48 -1.93
C THR A 142 9.98 -14.65 -0.54
N LEU A 143 9.95 -15.86 0.04
CA LEU A 143 10.65 -16.15 1.30
C LEU A 143 12.16 -15.91 1.18
N ARG A 144 12.75 -16.25 0.03
CA ARG A 144 14.17 -15.98 -0.21
C ARG A 144 14.43 -14.49 -0.36
N VAL A 145 13.55 -13.74 -1.04
CA VAL A 145 13.62 -12.29 -1.09
C VAL A 145 13.58 -11.71 0.32
N ASP A 146 12.68 -12.16 1.21
CA ASP A 146 12.63 -11.69 2.59
C ASP A 146 13.92 -11.98 3.37
N ILE A 147 14.51 -13.18 3.19
CA ILE A 147 15.80 -13.54 3.78
C ILE A 147 16.90 -12.60 3.27
N LEU A 148 16.95 -12.37 1.95
CA LEU A 148 17.95 -11.50 1.33
C LEU A 148 17.75 -10.05 1.76
N GLN A 149 16.52 -9.55 1.79
CA GLN A 149 16.17 -8.23 2.28
C GLN A 149 16.53 -8.06 3.75
N LYS A 150 16.38 -9.10 4.59
CA LYS A 150 16.81 -9.09 6.00
C LYS A 150 18.33 -9.02 6.11
N SER A 151 19.07 -9.85 5.35
CA SER A 151 20.54 -9.76 5.28
C SER A 151 21.04 -8.44 4.68
N GLN A 152 20.29 -7.84 3.76
CA GLN A 152 20.57 -6.51 3.22
C GLN A 152 20.14 -5.38 4.15
N SER A 153 19.24 -5.57 5.12
CA SER A 153 19.04 -4.58 6.20
C SER A 153 20.19 -4.57 7.20
N GLU A 154 20.94 -5.67 7.32
CA GLU A 154 22.25 -5.68 7.99
C GLU A 154 23.36 -5.10 7.09
N GLY A 155 23.10 -5.01 5.77
CA GLY A 155 23.95 -4.41 4.74
C GLY A 155 23.33 -3.17 4.07
N GLY A 156 22.65 -2.32 4.86
CA GLY A 156 22.23 -1.00 4.39
C GLY A 156 23.44 -0.12 4.07
N CYS A 157 23.23 1.19 3.87
CA CYS A 157 24.37 2.10 3.97
C CYS A 157 25.00 1.88 5.34
N SER A 158 26.28 1.49 5.37
CA SER A 158 26.93 1.26 6.65
C SER A 158 26.96 2.58 7.43
N ASP A 159 27.05 2.52 8.75
CA ASP A 159 27.21 3.73 9.56
C ASP A 159 28.39 4.58 9.07
N ALA A 160 29.44 3.92 8.56
CA ALA A 160 30.59 4.59 7.95
C ALA A 160 30.25 5.31 6.63
N ASP A 161 29.43 4.71 5.76
CA ASP A 161 29.01 5.34 4.49
C ASP A 161 28.07 6.53 4.73
N ILE A 162 27.15 6.38 5.71
CA ILE A 162 26.24 7.46 6.13
C ILE A 162 27.04 8.61 6.73
N GLU A 163 28.01 8.30 7.60
CA GLU A 163 28.88 9.28 8.23
C GLU A 163 29.77 10.00 7.21
N ALA A 164 30.32 9.29 6.23
CA ALA A 164 31.11 9.87 5.16
C ALA A 164 30.31 10.86 4.30
N GLU A 165 29.08 10.50 3.92
CA GLU A 165 28.20 11.44 3.19
C GLU A 165 27.74 12.61 4.06
N ARG A 166 27.48 12.38 5.36
CA ARG A 166 27.17 13.46 6.31
C ARG A 166 28.31 14.48 6.37
N ILE A 167 29.56 14.03 6.54
CA ILE A 167 30.75 14.88 6.57
C ILE A 167 30.89 15.68 5.26
N LYS A 168 30.66 15.04 4.11
CA LYS A 168 30.72 15.68 2.79
C LYS A 168 29.66 16.77 2.64
N TRP A 169 28.42 16.52 3.06
CA TRP A 169 27.35 17.52 3.05
C TRP A 169 27.61 18.66 4.04
N GLU A 170 28.10 18.35 5.23
CA GLU A 170 28.50 19.36 6.22
C GLU A 170 29.61 20.26 5.69
N LYS A 171 30.61 19.70 5.00
CA LYS A 171 31.66 20.48 4.36
C LYS A 171 31.14 21.36 3.23
N LYS A 172 30.20 20.86 2.41
CA LYS A 172 29.54 21.67 1.37
C LYS A 172 28.78 22.85 1.99
N LEU A 173 28.08 22.62 3.09
CA LEU A 173 27.36 23.68 3.84
C LEU A 173 28.33 24.67 4.50
N GLN A 174 29.39 24.19 5.17
CA GLN A 174 30.44 25.03 5.73
C GLN A 174 31.05 25.96 4.68
N ASN A 175 31.35 25.44 3.49
CA ASN A 175 31.86 26.24 2.37
C ASN A 175 30.82 27.24 1.85
N LEU A 176 29.54 26.83 1.72
CA LEU A 176 28.45 27.70 1.28
C LEU A 176 28.25 28.86 2.26
N PHE A 177 28.33 28.63 3.58
CA PHE A 177 28.11 29.65 4.59
C PHE A 177 29.38 30.39 5.03
N GLY A 178 30.57 29.87 4.71
CA GLY A 178 31.84 30.43 5.17
C GLY A 178 32.02 30.29 6.69
N LEU A 179 31.62 29.16 7.25
CA LEU A 179 31.64 28.85 8.69
C LEU A 179 32.50 27.62 8.98
N THR A 180 33.08 27.53 10.17
CA THR A 180 33.77 26.30 10.63
C THR A 180 32.78 25.25 11.11
N ALA A 181 33.26 24.03 11.36
CA ALA A 181 32.45 22.95 11.91
C ALA A 181 31.87 23.29 13.29
N GLU A 182 32.68 23.94 14.15
CA GLU A 182 32.28 24.38 15.48
C GLU A 182 31.20 25.47 15.42
N GLU A 183 31.32 26.39 14.46
CA GLU A 183 30.35 27.46 14.22
C GLU A 183 29.03 26.91 13.68
N MET A 184 29.08 25.93 12.78
CA MET A 184 27.89 25.20 12.34
C MET A 184 27.22 24.44 13.49
N ALA A 185 28.00 23.82 14.38
CA ALA A 185 27.46 23.12 15.55
C ALA A 185 26.76 24.06 16.54
N ILE A 186 27.24 25.30 16.70
CA ILE A 186 26.58 26.33 17.51
C ILE A 186 25.17 26.65 16.97
N LEU A 187 24.99 26.71 15.64
CA LEU A 187 23.67 26.94 15.04
C LEU A 187 22.70 25.76 15.24
N GLN A 188 23.22 24.56 15.45
CA GLN A 188 22.47 23.30 15.57
C GLN A 188 22.21 22.86 17.02
N SER A 189 22.93 23.43 17.99
CA SER A 189 22.86 23.01 19.40
C SER A 189 21.71 23.68 20.15
N ASP A 190 20.79 22.89 20.70
CA ASP A 190 19.73 23.39 21.59
C ASP A 190 20.25 24.07 22.86
N ASN A 191 21.52 23.83 23.21
CA ASN A 191 22.19 24.41 24.38
C ASN A 191 23.00 25.69 24.06
N ALA A 192 23.06 26.12 22.80
CA ALA A 192 23.74 27.36 22.43
C ALA A 192 22.90 28.59 22.83
N SER A 193 23.54 29.55 23.50
CA SER A 193 22.91 30.81 23.88
C SER A 193 22.58 31.68 22.66
N ASP A 194 21.58 32.55 22.79
CA ASP A 194 21.17 33.47 21.74
C ASP A 194 22.33 34.34 21.24
N ALA A 195 23.19 34.81 22.16
CA ALA A 195 24.37 35.61 21.81
C ALA A 195 25.40 34.83 20.94
N GLN A 196 25.57 33.52 21.19
CA GLN A 196 26.44 32.68 20.37
C GLN A 196 25.87 32.45 18.97
N ARG A 197 24.55 32.23 18.87
CA ARG A 197 23.86 32.07 17.59
C ARG A 197 23.87 33.35 16.77
N GLU A 198 23.70 34.49 17.42
CA GLU A 198 23.73 35.82 16.80
C GLU A 198 25.13 36.13 16.24
N ALA A 199 26.20 35.89 17.00
CA ALA A 199 27.58 36.11 16.54
C ALA A 199 27.95 35.26 15.31
N VAL A 200 27.53 33.99 15.28
CA VAL A 200 27.76 33.10 14.12
C VAL A 200 26.93 33.55 12.91
N THR A 201 25.70 34.01 13.14
CA THR A 201 24.82 34.54 12.08
C THR A 201 25.40 35.82 11.48
N GLU A 202 25.88 36.75 12.31
CA GLU A 202 26.55 37.97 11.84
C GLU A 202 27.77 37.66 10.98
N LYS A 203 28.61 36.71 11.41
CA LYS A 203 29.78 36.26 10.64
C LYS A 203 29.39 35.70 9.27
N MET A 204 28.33 34.89 9.20
CA MET A 204 27.80 34.36 7.94
C MET A 204 27.34 35.49 7.00
N LEU A 205 26.55 36.44 7.52
CA LEU A 205 26.03 37.58 6.78
C LEU A 205 27.16 38.49 6.28
N GLN A 206 28.19 38.68 7.10
CA GLN A 206 29.38 39.45 6.74
C GLN A 206 30.18 38.73 5.64
N ASN A 207 30.44 37.44 5.78
CA ASN A 207 31.20 36.64 4.82
C ASN A 207 30.50 36.53 3.46
N LYS A 208 29.18 36.32 3.44
CA LYS A 208 28.44 36.03 2.20
C LYS A 208 27.75 37.22 1.58
N MET A 209 27.27 38.17 2.38
CA MET A 209 26.58 39.36 1.88
C MET A 209 27.37 40.65 2.05
N GLY A 210 28.50 40.64 2.77
CA GLY A 210 29.21 41.87 3.14
C GLY A 210 28.37 42.78 4.03
N LEU A 211 27.37 42.20 4.72
CA LEU A 211 26.47 42.91 5.60
C LEU A 211 27.02 42.89 7.02
N ASN A 212 27.13 44.07 7.63
CA ASN A 212 27.26 44.19 9.08
C ASN A 212 25.87 44.50 9.64
N MET A 213 25.34 43.66 10.53
CA MET A 213 24.02 43.88 11.14
C MET A 213 23.99 45.10 12.06
N ASN A 214 25.15 45.52 12.56
CA ASN A 214 25.33 46.70 13.39
C ASN A 214 25.75 47.93 12.58
N ASP A 215 25.50 47.93 11.25
CA ASP A 215 25.78 49.08 10.41
C ASP A 215 24.86 50.26 10.80
N PRO A 216 25.42 51.34 11.40
CA PRO A 216 24.62 52.46 11.90
C PRO A 216 23.86 53.17 10.78
N GLU A 217 24.37 53.10 9.55
CA GLU A 217 23.78 53.72 8.37
C GLU A 217 22.51 52.97 7.94
N MET A 218 22.53 51.63 7.97
CA MET A 218 21.37 50.78 7.67
C MET A 218 20.28 50.88 8.74
N ALA A 219 20.68 50.84 10.01
CA ALA A 219 19.74 50.98 11.14
C ALA A 219 19.09 52.37 11.20
N LYS A 220 19.81 53.40 10.76
CA LYS A 220 19.27 54.76 10.61
C LYS A 220 18.32 54.84 9.42
N PHE A 221 18.68 54.27 8.27
CA PHE A 221 17.84 54.22 7.08
C PHE A 221 16.51 53.48 7.32
N GLU A 222 16.52 52.36 8.05
CA GLU A 222 15.30 51.60 8.40
C GLU A 222 14.31 52.38 9.28
N LYS A 223 14.80 53.31 10.09
CA LYS A 223 13.99 54.14 11.00
C LYS A 223 13.44 55.41 10.33
N MET A 224 13.83 55.70 9.10
CA MET A 224 13.33 56.83 8.30
C MET A 224 11.94 56.50 7.73
N SER A 225 11.08 57.51 7.58
CA SER A 225 9.85 57.41 6.80
C SER A 225 10.14 57.21 5.31
N GLU A 226 9.17 56.71 4.53
CA GLU A 226 9.35 56.47 3.08
C GLU A 226 9.87 57.72 2.33
N LYS A 227 9.36 58.90 2.68
CA LYS A 227 9.78 60.18 2.09
C LYS A 227 11.22 60.56 2.46
N GLU A 228 11.64 60.25 3.68
CA GLU A 228 13.02 60.48 4.14
C GLU A 228 13.99 59.46 3.53
N GLN A 229 13.55 58.23 3.29
CA GLN A 229 14.32 57.21 2.58
C GLN A 229 14.56 57.60 1.12
N GLU A 230 13.55 58.13 0.43
CA GLU A 230 13.67 58.64 -0.94
C GLU A 230 14.68 59.79 -1.03
N ASP A 231 14.58 60.77 -0.13
CA ASP A 231 15.52 61.90 -0.04
C ASP A 231 16.94 61.46 0.32
N TYR A 232 17.08 60.45 1.20
CA TYR A 232 18.38 59.88 1.58
C TYR A 232 19.04 59.16 0.41
N ILE A 233 18.28 58.34 -0.33
CA ILE A 233 18.74 57.64 -1.53
C ILE A 233 19.24 58.62 -2.60
N MET A 234 18.53 59.74 -2.82
CA MET A 234 18.94 60.76 -3.81
C MET A 234 20.23 61.51 -3.41
N LYS A 235 20.48 61.68 -2.10
CA LYS A 235 21.65 62.41 -1.58
C LYS A 235 22.87 61.53 -1.34
N HIS A 236 22.69 60.20 -1.31
CA HIS A 236 23.74 59.22 -0.99
C HIS A 236 23.87 58.16 -2.11
N PRO A 237 24.41 58.51 -3.29
CA PRO A 237 24.64 57.55 -4.39
C PRO A 237 25.56 56.38 -4.00
N GLU A 238 26.46 56.58 -3.04
CA GLU A 238 27.28 55.55 -2.40
C GLU A 238 26.46 54.49 -1.64
N PHE A 239 25.34 54.90 -1.04
CA PHE A 239 24.41 53.99 -0.35
C PHE A 239 23.68 53.09 -1.36
N ILE A 240 23.28 53.63 -2.52
CA ILE A 240 22.72 52.84 -3.63
C ILE A 240 23.75 51.81 -4.12
N GLN A 241 25.01 52.20 -4.32
CA GLN A 241 26.07 51.29 -4.75
C GLN A 241 26.33 50.19 -3.71
N LYS A 242 26.29 50.51 -2.42
CA LYS A 242 26.38 49.56 -1.30
C LYS A 242 25.22 48.56 -1.32
N MET A 243 23.98 49.04 -1.50
CA MET A 243 22.80 48.19 -1.60
C MET A 243 22.79 47.30 -2.85
N GLN A 244 23.26 47.81 -4.00
CA GLN A 244 23.45 47.02 -5.22
C GLN A 244 24.49 45.92 -5.03
N LYS A 245 25.63 46.21 -4.37
CA LYS A 245 26.65 45.20 -4.04
C LYS A 245 26.09 44.11 -3.13
N ILE A 246 25.31 44.49 -2.11
CA ILE A 246 24.62 43.55 -1.21
C ILE A 246 23.63 42.69 -2.01
N ALA A 247 22.83 43.30 -2.89
CA ALA A 247 21.85 42.58 -3.71
C ALA A 247 22.52 41.59 -4.68
N THR A 248 23.62 41.97 -5.31
CA THR A 248 24.41 41.08 -6.18
C THR A 248 24.99 39.90 -5.39
N LYS A 249 25.60 40.15 -4.23
CA LYS A 249 26.12 39.08 -3.36
C LYS A 249 25.03 38.16 -2.84
N ALA A 250 23.87 38.70 -2.44
CA ALA A 250 22.72 37.92 -2.04
C ALA A 250 22.18 37.04 -3.18
N ARG A 251 22.18 37.56 -4.42
CA ARG A 251 21.81 36.78 -5.61
C ARG A 251 22.83 35.69 -5.92
N THR A 252 24.12 35.97 -5.83
CA THR A 252 25.19 34.96 -5.99
C THR A 252 25.05 33.85 -4.95
N PHE A 253 24.89 34.21 -3.68
CA PHE A 253 24.66 33.26 -2.59
C PHE A 253 23.38 32.43 -2.81
N SER A 254 22.29 33.06 -3.25
CA SER A 254 21.04 32.36 -3.60
C SER A 254 21.24 31.36 -4.74
N ASN A 255 22.03 31.71 -5.75
CA ASN A 255 22.32 30.81 -6.87
C ASN A 255 23.20 29.63 -6.41
N GLU A 256 24.21 29.87 -5.58
CA GLU A 256 25.06 28.82 -4.99
C GLU A 256 24.25 27.85 -4.11
N ALA A 257 23.30 28.39 -3.31
CA ALA A 257 22.40 27.59 -2.50
C ALA A 257 21.43 26.75 -3.34
N GLN A 258 20.86 27.33 -4.40
CA GLN A 258 20.02 26.59 -5.35
C GLN A 258 20.79 25.49 -6.07
N GLN A 259 22.03 25.75 -6.47
CA GLN A 259 22.90 24.73 -7.08
C GLN A 259 23.21 23.59 -6.10
N LEU A 260 23.35 23.88 -4.81
CA LEU A 260 23.60 22.86 -3.78
C LEU A 260 22.42 21.89 -3.63
N THR A 261 21.18 22.35 -3.82
CA THR A 261 19.96 21.51 -3.68
C THR A 261 19.37 21.04 -4.99
N ALA A 262 19.84 21.54 -6.14
CA ALA A 262 19.27 21.25 -7.46
C ALA A 262 19.25 19.75 -7.80
N GLY A 263 20.28 19.00 -7.39
CA GLY A 263 20.34 17.54 -7.59
C GLY A 263 19.21 16.80 -6.86
N VAL A 264 18.95 17.18 -5.60
CA VAL A 264 17.85 16.61 -4.79
C VAL A 264 16.49 16.94 -5.41
N THR A 265 16.26 18.20 -5.77
CA THR A 265 14.98 18.62 -6.39
C THR A 265 14.74 17.92 -7.73
N THR A 266 15.78 17.80 -8.57
CA THR A 266 15.67 17.11 -9.87
C THR A 266 15.36 15.62 -9.68
N MET A 267 16.00 14.97 -8.71
CA MET A 267 15.73 13.57 -8.36
C MET A 267 14.29 13.40 -7.85
N GLU A 268 13.83 14.26 -6.95
CA GLU A 268 12.46 14.27 -6.41
C GLU A 268 11.41 14.37 -7.54
N GLU A 269 11.58 15.31 -8.46
CA GLU A 269 10.66 15.52 -9.58
C GLU A 269 10.59 14.29 -10.50
N LYS A 270 11.75 13.70 -10.83
CA LYS A 270 11.83 12.49 -11.67
C LYS A 270 11.15 11.30 -11.00
N VAL A 271 11.44 11.06 -9.71
CA VAL A 271 10.85 9.98 -8.92
C VAL A 271 9.34 10.17 -8.75
N ALA A 272 8.89 11.39 -8.42
CA ALA A 272 7.47 11.69 -8.27
C ALA A 272 6.69 11.45 -9.57
N LYS A 273 7.26 11.85 -10.72
CA LYS A 273 6.69 11.58 -12.04
C LYS A 273 6.63 10.07 -12.32
N LEU A 274 7.72 9.34 -12.08
CA LEU A 274 7.79 7.90 -12.29
C LEU A 274 6.72 7.15 -11.46
N ASN A 275 6.57 7.52 -10.18
CA ASN A 275 5.54 6.98 -9.29
C ASN A 275 4.13 7.30 -9.79
N LYS A 276 3.88 8.54 -10.20
CA LYS A 276 2.58 8.96 -10.75
C LYS A 276 2.22 8.17 -12.01
N ASP A 277 3.17 7.99 -12.92
CA ASP A 277 2.96 7.26 -14.17
C ASP A 277 2.69 5.77 -13.92
N ARG A 278 3.36 5.18 -12.91
CA ARG A 278 3.12 3.81 -12.45
C ARG A 278 1.71 3.65 -11.87
N LEU A 279 1.31 4.54 -10.96
CA LEU A 279 -0.03 4.50 -10.34
C LEU A 279 -1.15 4.67 -11.37
N ALA A 280 -1.01 5.63 -12.28
CA ALA A 280 -1.99 5.84 -13.34
C ALA A 280 -2.06 4.66 -14.32
N PHE A 281 -0.96 3.94 -14.53
CA PHE A 281 -0.97 2.70 -15.30
C PHE A 281 -1.73 1.60 -14.57
N GLU A 282 -1.42 1.40 -13.29
CA GLU A 282 -2.03 0.35 -12.47
C GLU A 282 -3.55 0.55 -12.35
N GLU A 283 -3.99 1.79 -12.11
CA GLU A 283 -5.42 2.13 -12.05
C GLU A 283 -6.16 1.79 -13.36
N ARG A 284 -5.52 1.97 -14.52
CA ARG A 284 -6.13 1.61 -15.81
C ARG A 284 -6.24 0.11 -16.01
N GLU A 285 -5.26 -0.66 -15.53
CA GLU A 285 -5.27 -2.12 -15.65
C GLU A 285 -6.25 -2.74 -14.64
N LEU A 286 -6.32 -2.24 -13.40
CA LEU A 286 -7.29 -2.69 -12.39
C LEU A 286 -8.74 -2.36 -12.75
N ASN A 287 -8.97 -1.22 -13.43
CA ASN A 287 -10.30 -0.83 -13.90
C ASN A 287 -10.62 -1.36 -15.31
N HIS A 288 -9.93 -2.42 -15.77
CA HIS A 288 -10.24 -3.03 -17.06
C HIS A 288 -11.68 -3.57 -17.06
N ASN A 289 -12.49 -3.12 -18.03
CA ASN A 289 -13.90 -3.46 -18.06
C ASN A 289 -14.12 -4.81 -18.77
N TYR A 290 -14.65 -5.79 -18.02
CA TYR A 290 -15.01 -7.11 -18.52
C TYR A 290 -16.51 -7.27 -18.84
N ASP A 291 -17.32 -6.23 -18.65
CA ASP A 291 -18.78 -6.27 -18.75
C ASP A 291 -19.25 -6.68 -20.15
N MET A 292 -18.54 -6.26 -21.19
CA MET A 292 -18.86 -6.69 -22.57
C MET A 292 -18.69 -8.19 -22.77
N VAL A 293 -17.70 -8.80 -22.11
CA VAL A 293 -17.52 -10.25 -22.15
C VAL A 293 -18.62 -10.89 -21.31
N LYS A 294 -18.85 -10.42 -20.08
CA LYS A 294 -19.87 -10.94 -19.16
C LYS A 294 -21.28 -10.93 -19.75
N ALA A 295 -21.69 -9.82 -20.36
CA ALA A 295 -23.04 -9.62 -20.91
C ALA A 295 -23.45 -10.69 -21.94
N LYS A 296 -22.48 -11.30 -22.65
CA LYS A 296 -22.74 -12.36 -23.64
C LYS A 296 -23.11 -13.71 -23.01
N TYR A 297 -22.75 -13.93 -21.73
CA TYR A 297 -22.87 -15.22 -21.06
C TYR A 297 -23.82 -15.19 -19.87
N ASN A 298 -23.87 -14.08 -19.12
CA ASN A 298 -24.54 -14.00 -17.82
C ASN A 298 -26.01 -14.46 -17.87
N ASP A 299 -26.83 -13.86 -18.72
CA ASP A 299 -28.26 -14.19 -18.81
C ASP A 299 -28.51 -15.62 -19.30
N ARG A 300 -27.64 -16.12 -20.18
CA ARG A 300 -27.75 -17.49 -20.71
C ARG A 300 -27.42 -18.51 -19.63
N LEU A 301 -26.35 -18.29 -18.87
CA LEU A 301 -25.97 -19.13 -17.74
C LEU A 301 -27.02 -19.08 -16.63
N GLN A 302 -27.51 -17.89 -16.27
CA GLN A 302 -28.55 -17.75 -15.24
C GLN A 302 -29.82 -18.49 -15.61
N LYS A 303 -30.23 -18.48 -16.89
CA LYS A 303 -31.37 -19.27 -17.38
C LYS A 303 -31.15 -20.77 -17.19
N ILE A 304 -29.97 -21.28 -17.51
CA ILE A 304 -29.65 -22.71 -17.33
C ILE A 304 -29.65 -23.06 -15.83
N TYR A 305 -29.01 -22.25 -14.99
CA TYR A 305 -29.01 -22.47 -13.54
C TYR A 305 -30.42 -22.45 -12.96
N ASN A 306 -31.29 -21.53 -13.37
CA ASN A 306 -32.69 -21.52 -12.95
C ASN A 306 -33.43 -22.81 -13.35
N GLN A 307 -33.16 -23.35 -14.55
CA GLN A 307 -33.75 -24.62 -14.99
C GLN A 307 -33.30 -25.81 -14.13
N ILE A 308 -32.03 -25.84 -13.72
CA ILE A 308 -31.48 -26.88 -12.81
C ILE A 308 -32.24 -26.88 -11.48
N PHE A 309 -32.49 -25.70 -10.91
CA PHE A 309 -33.23 -25.62 -9.64
C PHE A 309 -34.72 -25.91 -9.79
N ALA A 310 -35.30 -25.73 -10.99
CA ALA A 310 -36.70 -26.01 -11.28
C ALA A 310 -37.03 -27.50 -11.51
N THR A 311 -36.05 -28.36 -11.78
CA THR A 311 -36.24 -29.81 -11.99
C THR A 311 -35.62 -30.65 -10.87
N ASN A 312 -36.14 -31.85 -10.64
CA ASN A 312 -35.54 -32.86 -9.76
C ASN A 312 -35.11 -34.12 -10.54
N ASP A 313 -35.26 -34.12 -11.86
CA ASP A 313 -34.77 -35.22 -12.71
C ASP A 313 -33.25 -35.13 -12.81
N GLN A 314 -32.56 -36.16 -12.30
CA GLN A 314 -31.10 -36.19 -12.28
C GLN A 314 -30.46 -36.21 -13.68
N ALA A 315 -31.04 -36.93 -14.63
CA ALA A 315 -30.48 -36.96 -15.98
C ALA A 315 -30.59 -35.58 -16.65
N GLN A 316 -31.67 -34.85 -16.37
CA GLN A 316 -31.84 -33.48 -16.82
C GLN A 316 -30.88 -32.51 -16.12
N ILE A 317 -30.69 -32.65 -14.80
CA ILE A 317 -29.73 -31.84 -14.03
C ILE A 317 -28.32 -31.99 -14.59
N ASP A 318 -27.87 -33.24 -14.80
CA ASP A 318 -26.55 -33.53 -15.38
C ASP A 318 -26.38 -32.87 -16.76
N ALA A 319 -27.38 -33.00 -17.64
CA ALA A 319 -27.32 -32.44 -19.00
C ALA A 319 -27.31 -30.90 -19.00
N LEU A 320 -28.04 -30.26 -18.08
CA LEU A 320 -28.04 -28.80 -17.93
C LEU A 320 -26.71 -28.31 -17.37
N TYR A 321 -26.12 -29.00 -16.39
CA TYR A 321 -24.80 -28.65 -15.88
C TYR A 321 -23.70 -28.82 -16.94
N GLU A 322 -23.78 -29.84 -17.80
CA GLU A 322 -22.83 -29.99 -18.91
C GLU A 322 -22.88 -28.80 -19.87
N GLN A 323 -24.08 -28.33 -20.20
CA GLN A 323 -24.28 -27.12 -21.01
C GLN A 323 -23.78 -25.86 -20.29
N ALA A 324 -24.05 -25.72 -18.99
CA ALA A 324 -23.61 -24.59 -18.19
C ALA A 324 -22.08 -24.55 -18.07
N ASP A 325 -21.43 -25.67 -17.78
CA ASP A 325 -19.97 -25.76 -17.64
C ASP A 325 -19.26 -25.46 -18.96
N ALA A 326 -19.78 -25.94 -20.11
CA ALA A 326 -19.22 -25.62 -21.41
C ALA A 326 -19.31 -24.11 -21.71
N LEU A 327 -20.45 -23.49 -21.41
CA LEU A 327 -20.68 -22.06 -21.62
C LEU A 327 -19.86 -21.20 -20.65
N LEU A 328 -19.72 -21.63 -19.39
CA LEU A 328 -18.88 -20.99 -18.38
C LEU A 328 -17.41 -21.07 -18.76
N LEU A 329 -16.94 -22.23 -19.24
CA LEU A 329 -15.56 -22.38 -19.70
C LEU A 329 -15.24 -21.45 -20.88
N GLU A 330 -16.16 -21.31 -21.84
CA GLU A 330 -15.99 -20.38 -22.96
C GLU A 330 -15.85 -18.93 -22.47
N TYR A 331 -16.69 -18.50 -21.53
CA TYR A 331 -16.56 -17.20 -20.87
C TYR A 331 -15.20 -17.06 -20.19
N ARG A 332 -14.84 -18.01 -19.33
CA ARG A 332 -13.62 -17.95 -18.52
C ARG A 332 -12.37 -17.91 -19.39
N ILE A 333 -12.32 -18.63 -20.50
CA ILE A 333 -11.18 -18.57 -21.44
C ILE A 333 -11.05 -17.17 -22.06
N LYS A 334 -12.16 -16.54 -22.46
CA LYS A 334 -12.13 -15.18 -23.03
C LYS A 334 -11.69 -14.15 -21.98
N ALA A 335 -12.30 -14.18 -20.80
CA ALA A 335 -11.91 -13.32 -19.69
C ALA A 335 -10.44 -13.55 -19.29
N ALA A 336 -10.01 -14.81 -19.20
CA ALA A 336 -8.63 -15.18 -18.84
C ALA A 336 -7.62 -14.74 -19.89
N THR A 337 -7.98 -14.71 -21.17
CA THR A 337 -7.10 -14.22 -22.24
C THR A 337 -6.78 -12.73 -22.05
N GLU A 338 -7.81 -11.92 -21.81
CA GLU A 338 -7.67 -10.48 -21.57
C GLU A 338 -6.98 -10.19 -20.23
N TYR A 339 -7.39 -10.90 -19.17
CA TYR A 339 -6.81 -10.79 -17.84
C TYR A 339 -5.33 -11.17 -17.82
N ARG A 340 -4.95 -12.30 -18.43
CA ARG A 340 -3.55 -12.70 -18.58
C ARG A 340 -2.74 -11.66 -19.36
N ALA A 341 -3.32 -11.06 -20.40
CA ALA A 341 -2.65 -10.01 -21.15
C ALA A 341 -2.42 -8.76 -20.28
N SER A 342 -3.37 -8.41 -19.40
CA SER A 342 -3.23 -7.35 -18.40
C SER A 342 -2.10 -7.65 -17.40
N LEU A 343 -2.12 -8.83 -16.77
CA LEU A 343 -1.04 -9.27 -15.87
C LEU A 343 0.33 -9.22 -16.54
N GLN A 344 0.41 -9.63 -17.81
CA GLN A 344 1.67 -9.56 -18.56
C GLN A 344 2.14 -8.12 -18.77
N ARG A 345 1.23 -7.17 -19.02
CA ARG A 345 1.56 -5.75 -19.14
C ARG A 345 2.03 -5.17 -17.80
N ARG A 346 1.40 -5.55 -16.67
CA ARG A 346 1.81 -5.16 -15.32
C ARG A 346 3.21 -5.66 -14.98
N ILE A 347 3.50 -6.94 -15.21
CA ILE A 347 4.84 -7.52 -15.04
C ILE A 347 5.90 -6.78 -15.88
N ASN A 348 5.56 -6.42 -17.13
CA ASN A 348 6.47 -5.65 -17.97
C ASN A 348 6.67 -4.23 -17.43
N LYS A 349 5.60 -3.59 -16.94
CA LYS A 349 5.66 -2.26 -16.34
C LYS A 349 6.51 -2.23 -15.08
N GLU A 350 6.47 -3.26 -14.24
CA GLU A 350 7.34 -3.38 -13.06
C GLU A 350 8.82 -3.40 -13.44
N LYS A 351 9.18 -4.15 -14.49
CA LYS A 351 10.55 -4.20 -15.02
C LYS A 351 11.00 -2.83 -15.55
N GLU A 352 10.15 -2.15 -16.31
CA GLU A 352 10.42 -0.80 -16.81
C GLU A 352 10.58 0.21 -15.66
N TYR A 353 9.69 0.15 -14.67
CA TYR A 353 9.69 1.04 -13.51
C TYR A 353 10.99 0.89 -12.71
N VAL A 354 11.41 -0.33 -12.39
CA VAL A 354 12.65 -0.55 -11.63
C VAL A 354 13.89 -0.17 -12.44
N ALA A 355 13.89 -0.40 -13.76
CA ALA A 355 14.98 0.03 -14.63
C ALA A 355 15.14 1.56 -14.64
N GLU A 356 14.04 2.31 -14.79
CA GLU A 356 14.07 3.78 -14.76
C GLU A 356 14.40 4.31 -13.36
N TRP A 357 13.90 3.68 -12.30
CA TRP A 357 14.27 4.00 -10.92
C TRP A 357 15.79 3.89 -10.73
N ASN A 358 16.37 2.76 -11.11
CA ASN A 358 17.81 2.53 -10.96
C ASN A 358 18.63 3.54 -11.76
N LYS A 359 18.17 3.94 -12.95
CA LYS A 359 18.81 4.98 -13.74
C LYS A 359 18.80 6.33 -13.02
N ILE A 360 17.65 6.75 -12.46
CA ILE A 360 17.54 7.98 -11.67
C ILE A 360 18.51 7.94 -10.47
N MET A 361 18.57 6.80 -9.76
CA MET A 361 19.48 6.65 -8.62
C MET A 361 20.96 6.66 -9.04
N GLN A 362 21.32 6.06 -10.19
CA GLN A 362 22.68 6.10 -10.73
C GLN A 362 23.09 7.53 -11.10
N GLU A 363 22.21 8.30 -11.72
CA GLU A 363 22.44 9.73 -12.00
C GLU A 363 22.68 10.51 -10.70
N ALA A 364 21.87 10.26 -9.66
CA ALA A 364 21.98 10.90 -8.34
C ALA A 364 23.20 10.44 -7.51
N VAL A 365 23.77 9.27 -7.80
CA VAL A 365 25.05 8.85 -7.23
C VAL A 365 26.21 9.52 -7.97
N ALA A 366 26.14 9.57 -9.30
CA ALA A 366 27.17 10.18 -10.14
C ALA A 366 27.34 11.69 -9.89
N ASP A 367 26.25 12.40 -9.59
CA ASP A 367 26.29 13.82 -9.21
C ASP A 367 26.56 14.06 -7.71
N GLY A 368 26.64 12.98 -6.91
CA GLY A 368 26.91 13.01 -5.48
C GLY A 368 25.77 13.53 -4.61
N THR A 369 24.52 13.42 -5.10
CA THR A 369 23.28 13.72 -4.37
C THR A 369 22.97 12.66 -3.31
N ILE A 370 23.16 11.38 -3.65
CA ILE A 370 22.92 10.24 -2.75
C ILE A 370 24.13 9.28 -2.73
N PRO A 371 24.34 8.48 -1.66
CA PRO A 371 25.44 7.52 -1.63
C PRO A 371 25.20 6.29 -2.49
N GLU A 372 26.28 5.67 -2.95
CA GLU A 372 26.28 4.46 -3.79
C GLU A 372 25.56 3.26 -3.12
N CYS A 373 25.61 3.17 -1.78
CA CYS A 373 24.89 2.16 -0.99
C CYS A 373 23.34 2.24 -1.06
N THR A 374 22.80 3.23 -1.78
CA THR A 374 21.35 3.33 -2.07
C THR A 374 20.95 2.66 -3.38
N LEU A 375 21.92 2.30 -4.24
CA LEU A 375 21.67 1.63 -5.51
C LEU A 375 21.07 0.24 -5.30
N ASN A 376 20.30 -0.21 -6.30
CA ASN A 376 19.78 -1.57 -6.43
C ASN A 376 18.84 -2.03 -5.29
N ARG A 377 18.43 -1.12 -4.38
CA ARG A 377 17.43 -1.42 -3.33
C ARG A 377 16.05 -1.80 -3.90
N SER A 378 15.73 -1.29 -5.09
CA SER A 378 14.51 -1.61 -5.84
C SER A 378 14.57 -2.97 -6.55
N ASP A 379 15.75 -3.61 -6.66
CA ASP A 379 15.88 -4.83 -7.45
C ASP A 379 15.20 -6.02 -6.78
N LEU A 380 15.30 -6.13 -5.45
CA LEU A 380 14.54 -7.15 -4.71
C LEU A 380 13.05 -6.83 -4.69
N ASN A 381 12.66 -5.54 -4.72
CA ASN A 381 11.26 -5.15 -4.87
C ASN A 381 10.70 -5.58 -6.23
N LEU A 382 11.50 -5.56 -7.30
CA LEU A 382 11.08 -6.08 -8.61
C LEU A 382 10.61 -7.54 -8.49
N VAL A 383 11.40 -8.38 -7.81
CA VAL A 383 11.06 -9.79 -7.61
C VAL A 383 9.73 -9.91 -6.87
N THR A 384 9.56 -9.17 -5.77
CA THR A 384 8.33 -9.18 -4.97
C THR A 384 7.12 -8.67 -5.77
N ASN A 385 7.27 -7.58 -6.52
CA ASN A 385 6.17 -7.00 -7.29
C ASN A 385 5.75 -7.96 -8.42
N VAL A 386 6.70 -8.55 -9.15
CA VAL A 386 6.39 -9.57 -10.16
C VAL A 386 5.75 -10.81 -9.52
N ALA A 387 6.22 -11.22 -8.34
CA ALA A 387 5.60 -12.31 -7.59
C ALA A 387 4.15 -12.00 -7.18
N ASN A 388 3.86 -10.75 -6.82
CA ASN A 388 2.50 -10.29 -6.51
C ASN A 388 1.61 -10.33 -7.76
N ASP A 389 2.07 -9.82 -8.91
CA ASP A 389 1.30 -9.92 -10.17
C ASP A 389 1.03 -11.38 -10.56
N LEU A 390 2.01 -12.27 -10.36
CA LEU A 390 1.86 -13.70 -10.61
C LEU A 390 0.86 -14.35 -9.64
N ASN A 391 0.85 -13.93 -8.38
CA ASN A 391 -0.07 -14.43 -7.34
C ASN A 391 -1.55 -14.16 -7.70
N GLU A 392 -1.83 -13.11 -8.47
CA GLU A 392 -3.20 -12.78 -8.90
C GLU A 392 -3.72 -13.71 -10.02
N ALA A 393 -2.87 -14.51 -10.67
CA ALA A 393 -3.22 -15.31 -11.84
C ALA A 393 -4.40 -16.28 -11.63
N TYR A 394 -4.61 -16.81 -10.42
CA TYR A 394 -5.76 -17.66 -10.10
C TYR A 394 -6.70 -17.06 -9.03
N LYS A 395 -6.52 -15.79 -8.65
CA LYS A 395 -7.34 -15.15 -7.59
C LYS A 395 -8.43 -14.25 -8.15
N ASP A 396 -8.06 -13.38 -9.10
CA ASP A 396 -8.88 -12.22 -9.44
C ASP A 396 -9.46 -12.29 -10.86
N LEU A 397 -9.63 -13.50 -11.40
CA LEU A 397 -10.36 -13.65 -12.66
C LEU A 397 -11.81 -13.15 -12.46
N PRO A 398 -12.30 -12.20 -13.28
CA PRO A 398 -13.63 -11.65 -13.12
C PRO A 398 -14.72 -12.73 -13.15
N GLU A 399 -15.49 -12.84 -12.08
CA GLU A 399 -16.62 -13.76 -11.98
C GLU A 399 -17.90 -13.17 -12.61
N LEU A 400 -18.82 -14.06 -12.98
CA LEU A 400 -20.17 -13.71 -13.44
C LEU A 400 -21.14 -13.55 -12.27
N ASP A 401 -22.21 -12.79 -12.47
CA ASP A 401 -23.32 -12.73 -11.52
C ASP A 401 -24.11 -14.05 -11.51
N ALA A 402 -24.19 -14.70 -12.67
CA ALA A 402 -24.79 -16.01 -12.82
C ALA A 402 -24.08 -17.05 -11.97
N SER A 403 -24.81 -17.68 -11.06
CA SER A 403 -24.24 -18.60 -10.08
C SER A 403 -24.83 -20.00 -10.19
N PRO A 404 -24.01 -21.07 -10.17
CA PRO A 404 -24.49 -22.45 -10.12
C PRO A 404 -25.15 -22.80 -8.78
N VAL A 405 -25.16 -21.87 -7.81
CA VAL A 405 -25.80 -22.02 -6.52
C VAL A 405 -26.98 -21.09 -6.34
N GLN A 406 -28.03 -21.63 -5.74
CA GLN A 406 -29.14 -20.85 -5.24
C GLN A 406 -28.74 -20.24 -3.88
N LYS A 407 -28.83 -18.92 -3.78
CA LYS A 407 -28.49 -18.17 -2.56
C LYS A 407 -29.76 -17.66 -1.89
N GLU A 408 -29.87 -17.91 -0.59
CA GLU A 408 -30.95 -17.41 0.28
C GLU A 408 -30.34 -16.56 1.40
N THR A 409 -30.90 -15.39 1.68
CA THR A 409 -30.42 -14.55 2.79
C THR A 409 -30.92 -15.10 4.11
N VAL A 410 -30.00 -15.58 4.96
CA VAL A 410 -30.29 -16.12 6.29
C VAL A 410 -30.35 -15.01 7.33
N PHE A 411 -29.50 -14.00 7.16
CA PHE A 411 -29.38 -12.87 8.07
C PHE A 411 -28.85 -11.64 7.34
N THR A 412 -29.27 -10.46 7.78
CA THR A 412 -28.77 -9.17 7.29
C THR A 412 -28.46 -8.27 8.47
N LEU A 413 -27.23 -7.75 8.50
CA LEU A 413 -26.81 -6.76 9.48
C LEU A 413 -27.51 -5.41 9.22
N PRO A 414 -27.64 -4.54 10.24
CA PRO A 414 -28.09 -3.18 10.03
C PRO A 414 -27.22 -2.42 9.02
N ASN A 415 -27.81 -1.44 8.34
CA ASN A 415 -27.10 -0.60 7.38
C ASN A 415 -25.83 0.01 7.98
N GLY A 416 -24.73 -0.05 7.23
CA GLY A 416 -23.42 0.45 7.64
C GLY A 416 -22.53 -0.61 8.29
N TYR A 417 -23.06 -1.75 8.74
CA TYR A 417 -22.26 -2.83 9.31
C TYR A 417 -21.97 -3.92 8.28
N ASN A 418 -20.71 -4.37 8.24
CA ASN A 418 -20.24 -5.54 7.51
C ASN A 418 -19.79 -6.61 8.49
N PHE A 419 -19.87 -7.89 8.10
CA PHE A 419 -19.29 -8.97 8.91
C PHE A 419 -17.75 -8.84 8.92
N GLY A 420 -17.13 -9.12 10.07
CA GLY A 420 -15.69 -9.04 10.22
C GLY A 420 -14.95 -10.12 9.41
N TRP A 421 -14.10 -9.71 8.47
CA TRP A 421 -13.31 -10.60 7.59
C TRP A 421 -12.36 -11.55 8.36
N TRP A 422 -11.94 -11.18 9.57
CA TRP A 422 -11.09 -12.04 10.41
C TRP A 422 -11.84 -13.26 10.98
N GLU A 423 -13.16 -13.30 10.87
CA GLU A 423 -13.98 -14.45 11.27
C GLU A 423 -14.25 -15.44 10.13
N SER A 424 -14.18 -15.00 8.87
CA SER A 424 -14.43 -15.86 7.69
C SER A 424 -13.42 -16.99 7.53
N PHE A 425 -12.27 -16.94 8.23
CA PHE A 425 -11.26 -17.99 8.20
C PHE A 425 -11.59 -19.20 9.09
N TRP A 426 -12.74 -19.20 9.78
CA TRP A 426 -13.08 -20.26 10.74
C TRP A 426 -14.38 -20.97 10.40
N TYR A 427 -14.28 -22.29 10.22
CA TYR A 427 -15.44 -23.17 10.14
C TYR A 427 -16.19 -23.24 11.47
N ILE A 428 -17.47 -22.92 11.43
CA ILE A 428 -18.34 -22.80 12.60
C ILE A 428 -19.06 -24.13 12.89
N GLY A 429 -19.25 -24.97 11.86
CA GLY A 429 -19.90 -26.28 11.94
C GLY A 429 -20.89 -26.52 10.81
N ASP A 430 -21.84 -27.44 11.03
CA ASP A 430 -22.88 -27.75 10.03
C ASP A 430 -23.84 -26.58 9.81
N VAL A 431 -24.46 -26.53 8.63
CA VAL A 431 -25.40 -25.47 8.21
C VAL A 431 -26.58 -25.32 9.18
N SER A 432 -27.03 -26.43 9.80
CA SER A 432 -28.11 -26.42 10.79
C SER A 432 -27.81 -25.55 12.02
N LYS A 433 -26.53 -25.35 12.34
CA LYS A 433 -26.05 -24.49 13.42
C LYS A 433 -26.15 -23.00 13.09
N MET A 434 -26.41 -22.65 11.83
CA MET A 434 -26.54 -21.26 11.36
C MET A 434 -27.97 -20.93 10.93
N VAL A 435 -28.64 -21.84 10.22
CA VAL A 435 -29.91 -21.54 9.53
C VAL A 435 -31.16 -21.92 10.34
N GLY A 436 -31.02 -22.72 11.40
CA GLY A 436 -32.17 -23.22 12.15
C GLY A 436 -33.08 -22.14 12.75
N ASN A 437 -34.40 -22.38 12.65
CA ASN A 437 -35.48 -21.61 13.29
C ASN A 437 -35.59 -20.13 12.84
N GLY A 438 -35.39 -19.86 11.54
CA GLY A 438 -35.52 -18.51 10.95
C GLY A 438 -34.34 -17.59 11.28
N GLY A 439 -33.11 -18.12 11.24
CA GLY A 439 -31.89 -17.36 11.55
C GLY A 439 -31.61 -17.16 13.04
N LYS A 440 -32.45 -17.70 13.94
CA LYS A 440 -32.26 -17.62 15.40
C LYS A 440 -31.02 -18.36 15.89
N ASN A 441 -30.47 -19.28 15.10
CA ASN A 441 -29.24 -19.99 15.42
C ASN A 441 -27.97 -19.23 14.96
N VAL A 442 -28.09 -18.14 14.20
CA VAL A 442 -26.94 -17.34 13.77
C VAL A 442 -26.21 -16.81 15.00
N GLY A 443 -24.91 -17.09 15.09
CA GLY A 443 -24.11 -16.68 16.23
C GLY A 443 -24.41 -17.42 17.54
N SER A 444 -25.13 -18.55 17.49
CA SER A 444 -25.45 -19.37 18.68
C SER A 444 -24.26 -20.20 19.17
N VAL A 445 -23.41 -20.62 18.23
CA VAL A 445 -22.19 -21.39 18.50
C VAL A 445 -21.06 -20.49 18.97
N MET A 446 -20.92 -19.33 18.32
CA MET A 446 -19.96 -18.27 18.63
C MET A 446 -20.54 -16.95 18.14
N PRO A 447 -20.39 -15.84 18.88
CA PRO A 447 -20.80 -14.52 18.38
C PRO A 447 -20.12 -14.23 17.05
N LEU A 448 -20.87 -13.73 16.07
CA LEU A 448 -20.29 -13.20 14.83
C LEU A 448 -20.07 -11.70 14.98
N LEU A 449 -18.86 -11.23 14.80
CA LEU A 449 -18.49 -9.83 14.89
C LEU A 449 -18.85 -9.08 13.60
N ALA A 450 -19.19 -7.82 13.78
CA ALA A 450 -19.48 -6.89 12.71
C ALA A 450 -18.78 -5.57 12.99
N PHE A 451 -18.41 -4.88 11.92
CA PHE A 451 -17.73 -3.59 11.97
C PHE A 451 -18.43 -2.60 11.03
N ASN A 452 -18.49 -1.34 11.45
CA ASN A 452 -18.99 -0.26 10.62
C ASN A 452 -17.83 0.67 10.26
N ASP A 453 -17.43 0.61 8.99
CA ASP A 453 -16.30 1.37 8.46
C ASP A 453 -16.52 2.90 8.56
N LYS A 454 -17.77 3.37 8.65
CA LYS A 454 -18.06 4.82 8.66
C LYS A 454 -17.94 5.48 10.02
N ASP A 455 -18.25 4.75 11.09
CA ASP A 455 -18.27 5.30 12.45
C ASP A 455 -17.31 4.59 13.40
N GLY A 456 -16.54 3.61 12.91
CA GLY A 456 -15.56 2.87 13.68
C GLY A 456 -16.17 1.97 14.77
N THR A 457 -17.48 1.76 14.77
CA THR A 457 -18.16 1.00 15.83
C THR A 457 -18.21 -0.49 15.55
N TYR A 458 -18.20 -1.27 16.63
CA TYR A 458 -18.29 -2.72 16.59
C TYR A 458 -19.67 -3.21 17.00
N GLY A 459 -20.07 -4.33 16.42
CA GLY A 459 -21.26 -5.07 16.80
C GLY A 459 -21.00 -6.56 16.85
N LYS A 460 -21.96 -7.30 17.40
CA LYS A 460 -21.99 -8.75 17.34
C LYS A 460 -23.39 -9.27 17.06
N VAL A 461 -23.45 -10.43 16.40
CA VAL A 461 -24.67 -11.22 16.21
C VAL A 461 -24.61 -12.43 17.13
N VAL A 462 -25.61 -12.54 18.00
CA VAL A 462 -25.78 -13.68 18.91
C VAL A 462 -27.23 -14.13 18.86
N ASN A 463 -27.45 -15.42 18.62
CA ASN A 463 -28.78 -16.02 18.49
C ASN A 463 -29.72 -15.25 17.54
N GLY A 464 -29.21 -14.85 16.37
CA GLY A 464 -29.95 -14.11 15.36
C GLY A 464 -30.29 -12.67 15.74
N LYS A 465 -29.60 -12.09 16.73
CA LYS A 465 -29.81 -10.70 17.15
C LYS A 465 -28.50 -9.92 17.09
N PHE A 466 -28.55 -8.77 16.42
CA PHE A 466 -27.47 -7.80 16.41
C PHE A 466 -27.49 -6.94 17.67
N GLN A 467 -26.31 -6.66 18.21
CA GLN A 467 -26.10 -5.69 19.28
C GLN A 467 -24.77 -4.96 19.08
N LYS A 468 -24.74 -3.65 19.33
CA LYS A 468 -23.49 -2.87 19.39
C LYS A 468 -22.70 -3.29 20.63
N ILE A 469 -21.38 -3.27 20.54
CA ILE A 469 -20.47 -3.64 21.63
C ILE A 469 -19.40 -2.58 21.85
N SER A 470 -18.81 -2.57 23.03
CA SER A 470 -17.65 -1.71 23.35
C SER A 470 -16.34 -2.35 22.87
N GLU A 471 -15.28 -1.55 22.71
CA GLU A 471 -13.93 -2.07 22.42
C GLU A 471 -13.46 -3.08 23.47
N LYS A 472 -13.73 -2.82 24.75
CA LYS A 472 -13.42 -3.75 25.84
C LYS A 472 -14.12 -5.10 25.64
N GLU A 473 -15.38 -5.08 25.25
CA GLU A 473 -16.15 -6.29 24.99
C GLU A 473 -15.66 -7.03 23.73
N LEU A 474 -15.24 -6.29 22.70
CA LEU A 474 -14.57 -6.85 21.53
C LEU A 474 -13.29 -7.59 21.92
N ASP A 475 -12.43 -6.99 22.76
CA ASP A 475 -11.20 -7.61 23.24
C ASP A 475 -11.47 -8.88 24.05
N GLU A 476 -12.47 -8.86 24.93
CA GLU A 476 -12.90 -10.03 25.70
C GLU A 476 -13.38 -11.17 24.77
N ILE A 477 -14.15 -10.84 23.73
CA ILE A 477 -14.61 -11.80 22.72
C ILE A 477 -13.43 -12.38 21.93
N ASN A 478 -12.51 -11.53 21.45
CA ASN A 478 -11.34 -11.95 20.70
C ASN A 478 -10.42 -12.87 21.52
N GLN A 479 -10.18 -12.54 22.80
CA GLN A 479 -9.42 -13.40 23.70
C GLN A 479 -10.10 -14.75 23.96
N LYS A 480 -11.43 -14.76 24.07
CA LYS A 480 -12.20 -16.00 24.26
C LYS A 480 -12.21 -16.86 22.99
N ASN A 481 -12.37 -16.22 21.83
CA ASN A 481 -12.37 -16.88 20.53
C ASN A 481 -11.00 -17.48 20.20
N SER A 482 -9.88 -16.82 20.52
CA SER A 482 -8.54 -17.39 20.30
C SER A 482 -8.32 -18.66 21.15
N LYS A 483 -8.75 -18.64 22.42
CA LYS A 483 -8.67 -19.81 23.32
C LYS A 483 -9.60 -20.95 22.89
N ALA A 484 -10.82 -20.62 22.44
CA ALA A 484 -11.80 -21.61 21.99
C ALA A 484 -11.44 -22.23 20.63
N GLY A 485 -10.92 -21.41 19.70
CA GLY A 485 -10.38 -21.84 18.42
C GLY A 485 -9.25 -22.85 18.61
N ASN A 486 -8.22 -22.48 19.39
CA ASN A 486 -7.10 -23.39 19.70
C ASN A 486 -7.56 -24.71 20.32
N LYS A 487 -8.58 -24.70 21.18
CA LYS A 487 -9.14 -25.92 21.77
C LYS A 487 -9.92 -26.77 20.77
N ARG A 488 -10.69 -26.18 19.85
CA ARG A 488 -11.42 -26.91 18.78
C ARG A 488 -10.48 -27.60 17.81
N TRP A 489 -9.41 -26.92 17.42
CA TRP A 489 -8.37 -27.49 16.57
C TRP A 489 -7.63 -28.63 17.29
N ALA A 490 -7.31 -28.46 18.57
CA ALA A 490 -6.75 -29.53 19.40
C ALA A 490 -7.69 -30.74 19.58
N GLN A 491 -9.01 -30.54 19.43
CA GLN A 491 -10.04 -31.59 19.52
C GLN A 491 -10.41 -32.19 18.15
N GLY A 492 -9.76 -31.78 17.06
CA GLY A 492 -9.96 -32.38 15.74
C GLY A 492 -11.29 -32.04 15.06
N ALA A 493 -11.96 -30.96 15.47
CA ALA A 493 -13.17 -30.47 14.79
C ALA A 493 -12.82 -29.81 13.45
N LYS A 494 -12.36 -30.62 12.50
CA LYS A 494 -12.02 -30.19 11.15
C LYS A 494 -13.29 -30.02 10.30
N PRO A 495 -13.30 -29.07 9.37
CA PRO A 495 -14.30 -29.06 8.31
C PRO A 495 -14.31 -30.40 7.58
N PRO A 496 -15.44 -30.82 7.01
CA PRO A 496 -15.52 -32.04 6.21
C PRO A 496 -14.89 -31.79 4.84
N TYR A 497 -13.57 -31.59 4.80
CA TYR A 497 -12.80 -31.43 3.57
C TYR A 497 -12.86 -32.72 2.74
N GLY A 498 -12.69 -32.58 1.43
CA GLY A 498 -12.63 -33.70 0.50
C GLY A 498 -13.41 -33.46 -0.79
N THR A 499 -13.70 -34.56 -1.48
CA THR A 499 -14.33 -34.55 -2.80
C THR A 499 -15.74 -35.10 -2.74
N TYR A 500 -16.70 -34.30 -3.18
CA TYR A 500 -18.13 -34.62 -3.24
C TYR A 500 -18.55 -34.87 -4.68
N LYS A 501 -19.32 -35.95 -4.91
CA LYS A 501 -19.71 -36.37 -6.25
C LYS A 501 -21.22 -36.48 -6.38
N SER A 502 -21.74 -36.19 -7.58
CA SER A 502 -23.11 -36.52 -7.94
C SER A 502 -23.35 -38.03 -7.90
N ARG A 503 -24.62 -38.46 -7.86
CA ARG A 503 -24.98 -39.87 -8.00
C ARG A 503 -24.47 -40.49 -9.31
N SER A 504 -24.49 -39.69 -10.38
CA SER A 504 -23.96 -40.09 -11.68
C SER A 504 -22.43 -40.13 -11.74
N GLY A 505 -21.74 -39.56 -10.74
CA GLY A 505 -20.30 -39.37 -10.73
C GLY A 505 -19.80 -38.30 -11.70
N LYS A 506 -20.68 -37.70 -12.51
CA LYS A 506 -20.33 -36.70 -13.52
C LYS A 506 -19.96 -35.34 -12.92
N ARG A 507 -20.56 -34.99 -11.77
CA ARG A 507 -20.22 -33.75 -11.05
C ARG A 507 -19.25 -34.06 -9.94
N THR A 508 -18.24 -33.22 -9.81
CA THR A 508 -17.27 -33.28 -8.71
C THR A 508 -17.11 -31.88 -8.13
N VAL A 509 -17.17 -31.79 -6.81
CA VAL A 509 -16.95 -30.57 -6.02
C VAL A 509 -15.84 -30.86 -5.02
N GLU A 510 -14.83 -30.01 -4.96
CA GLU A 510 -13.71 -30.12 -4.03
C GLU A 510 -13.91 -29.13 -2.88
N TYR A 511 -13.68 -29.57 -1.64
CA TYR A 511 -13.56 -28.67 -0.48
C TYR A 511 -12.15 -28.83 0.10
N ASN A 512 -11.32 -27.80 -0.09
CA ASN A 512 -9.87 -27.87 0.09
C ASN A 512 -9.45 -27.56 1.54
N GLU A 513 -8.62 -28.42 2.12
CA GLU A 513 -8.05 -28.24 3.47
C GLU A 513 -7.05 -27.07 3.53
N GLY A 514 -6.29 -26.82 2.45
CA GLY A 514 -5.22 -25.83 2.43
C GLY A 514 -5.73 -24.38 2.30
N SER A 515 -6.70 -24.14 1.42
CA SER A 515 -7.23 -22.79 1.16
C SER A 515 -8.62 -22.54 1.73
N GLY A 516 -9.30 -23.56 2.27
CA GLY A 516 -10.62 -23.42 2.87
C GLY A 516 -11.74 -23.10 1.87
N ASP A 517 -11.49 -23.25 0.57
CA ASP A 517 -12.43 -22.96 -0.51
C ASP A 517 -13.14 -24.23 -1.03
N ILE A 518 -14.38 -24.05 -1.46
CA ILE A 518 -15.13 -25.00 -2.28
C ILE A 518 -14.89 -24.63 -3.74
N VAL A 519 -14.50 -25.61 -4.54
CA VAL A 519 -14.26 -25.47 -5.97
C VAL A 519 -15.22 -26.36 -6.75
N ILE A 520 -16.06 -25.73 -7.58
CA ILE A 520 -17.01 -26.42 -8.46
C ILE A 520 -16.40 -26.49 -9.86
N SER A 521 -16.23 -27.71 -10.38
CA SER A 521 -15.69 -27.99 -11.72
C SER A 521 -14.33 -27.32 -12.04
N GLY A 522 -13.54 -26.97 -11.03
CA GLY A 522 -12.26 -26.27 -11.20
C GLY A 522 -12.39 -24.81 -11.69
N MET A 523 -13.59 -24.23 -11.58
CA MET A 523 -13.93 -22.92 -12.17
C MET A 523 -14.56 -21.96 -11.17
N THR A 524 -15.49 -22.38 -10.32
CA THR A 524 -16.20 -21.46 -9.41
C THR A 524 -15.81 -21.73 -7.96
N TYR A 525 -15.46 -20.66 -7.24
CA TYR A 525 -14.91 -20.70 -5.88
C TYR A 525 -15.91 -20.13 -4.86
N PHE A 526 -15.99 -20.76 -3.68
CA PHE A 526 -16.78 -20.28 -2.55
C PHE A 526 -16.03 -20.48 -1.24
N PHE A 527 -16.21 -19.59 -0.27
CA PHE A 527 -15.55 -19.65 1.04
C PHE A 527 -16.59 -19.93 2.14
N PRO A 528 -16.83 -21.20 2.49
CA PRO A 528 -17.85 -21.58 3.45
C PRO A 528 -17.40 -21.33 4.91
N ILE A 529 -18.29 -20.75 5.71
CA ILE A 529 -18.14 -20.72 7.18
C ILE A 529 -18.90 -21.87 7.86
N SER A 530 -19.79 -22.54 7.13
CA SER A 530 -20.47 -23.77 7.54
C SER A 530 -20.73 -24.64 6.33
N PHE A 531 -20.80 -25.96 6.49
CA PHE A 531 -20.97 -26.87 5.36
C PHE A 531 -21.76 -28.11 5.76
N THR A 532 -22.60 -28.60 4.87
CA THR A 532 -23.32 -29.86 5.03
C THR A 532 -23.50 -30.51 3.67
N ALA A 533 -23.07 -31.77 3.55
CA ALA A 533 -23.30 -32.59 2.38
C ALA A 533 -24.53 -33.50 2.59
N SER A 534 -25.31 -33.67 1.53
CA SER A 534 -26.41 -34.64 1.42
C SER A 534 -26.29 -35.38 0.09
N ALA A 535 -27.06 -36.44 -0.10
CA ALA A 535 -26.95 -37.30 -1.29
C ALA A 535 -27.11 -36.54 -2.62
N ASP A 536 -28.01 -35.54 -2.67
CA ASP A 536 -28.39 -34.83 -3.90
C ASP A 536 -28.12 -33.33 -3.86
N LYS A 537 -27.49 -32.84 -2.78
CA LYS A 537 -27.16 -31.43 -2.64
C LYS A 537 -26.03 -31.18 -1.67
N LEU A 538 -25.31 -30.09 -1.90
CA LEU A 538 -24.38 -29.49 -0.95
C LEU A 538 -24.97 -28.17 -0.48
N GLN A 539 -24.80 -27.88 0.81
CA GLN A 539 -25.23 -26.62 1.40
C GLN A 539 -24.10 -26.03 2.21
N TRP A 540 -23.94 -24.71 2.13
CA TRP A 540 -23.01 -23.95 2.97
C TRP A 540 -23.56 -22.58 3.28
N VAL A 541 -22.97 -21.92 4.28
CA VAL A 541 -23.20 -20.49 4.50
C VAL A 541 -21.92 -19.75 4.16
N GLU A 542 -22.04 -18.63 3.45
CA GLU A 542 -20.97 -17.67 3.22
C GLU A 542 -21.34 -16.31 3.79
N MET A 543 -20.31 -15.53 4.14
CA MET A 543 -20.46 -14.12 4.46
C MET A 543 -20.28 -13.31 3.17
N LYS A 544 -21.22 -12.43 2.87
CA LYS A 544 -21.09 -11.46 1.77
C LYS A 544 -21.58 -10.10 2.22
N ASP A 545 -20.66 -9.16 2.34
CA ASP A 545 -20.91 -7.80 2.81
C ASP A 545 -21.63 -7.82 4.18
N ASN A 546 -22.86 -7.28 4.22
CA ASN A 546 -23.71 -7.23 5.39
C ASN A 546 -24.64 -8.45 5.53
N LYS A 547 -24.46 -9.51 4.75
CA LYS A 547 -25.37 -10.67 4.68
C LYS A 547 -24.68 -11.99 4.97
N LEU A 548 -25.45 -12.89 5.57
CA LEU A 548 -25.17 -14.33 5.58
C LEU A 548 -26.06 -15.00 4.54
N LEU A 549 -25.43 -15.72 3.61
CA LEU A 549 -26.12 -16.36 2.49
C LEU A 549 -26.03 -17.88 2.65
N LEU A 550 -27.18 -18.55 2.71
CA LEU A 550 -27.27 -20.00 2.52
C LEU A 550 -27.13 -20.28 1.03
N CYS A 551 -26.06 -20.95 0.66
CA CYS A 551 -25.80 -21.43 -0.68
C CYS A 551 -26.23 -22.89 -0.78
N THR A 552 -27.01 -23.21 -1.82
CA THR A 552 -27.44 -24.57 -2.13
C THR A 552 -27.01 -24.94 -3.54
N TYR A 553 -26.25 -26.02 -3.67
CA TYR A 553 -25.82 -26.62 -4.94
C TYR A 553 -26.49 -27.98 -5.11
N LYS A 554 -27.15 -28.24 -6.24
CA LYS A 554 -27.66 -29.59 -6.56
C LYS A 554 -26.50 -30.44 -7.08
N LEU A 555 -26.30 -31.60 -6.47
CA LEU A 555 -25.38 -32.63 -6.94
C LEU A 555 -26.07 -33.52 -7.95
#